data_AF-A0A7Y3CE43-F1
#
_entry.id   AF-A0A7Y3CE43-F1
#
_cell.length_a   1.000
_cell.length_b   1.000
_cell.length_c   1.000
_cell.angle_alpha   90.00
_cell.angle_beta   90.00
_cell.angle_gamma   90.00
#
_symmetry.space_group_name_H-M   'P 1'
#
loop_
_entity.id
_entity.type
_entity.pdbx_description
1 polymer ?
#
loop_
_entity_poly.entity_id
_entity_poly.type
_entity_poly.pdbx_seq_one_letter_code
_entity_poly.pdbx_strand_id
1 'polypeptide(L)'
;MKHLFFSLLCLIAFSSFAQSSGEIYNIIDAVSADRIEADITTLVGFGTRHTLSDTTSATRGIGAARRWIKSELEKISSQCDNCLDVFYQKELVKKGENQRIVKDVMVVNVVAVQKGTKYPNRYIIMSGDIDSRVSDPTNFTDDSPGANDNASGMAGTIEAARVLSKYKFENSVIYVGLSGEEQGLFGGKSLAAYAKEKGWDIIGVLNNDMIGNIKGVDGVVSNRDFRIFSEPVPPTETERQRRSRRFYGGEVDGISRQLARYVHKTTKTYMPEMNPMMIYRLDRFGRGGHHRPFNDQGYAGIRIMEAHENYTQQHQDIRVEDGIAYGDVLEHVNFDYAAKLTAVNAINLASIAWAPPSPAEVQIGGIVEPSAILKWSRSDGAAGYKVYWRDTTSPIWDHSRFVGDVTEFTLEGIVIDNYFFGVSAVSEDGFESPVVFPNAIFRN
;
A
#
# COMPACT_ATOMS: atom_id res chain seq x y z
N MET A 1 11.14 -15.17 71.37
CA MET A 1 11.01 -15.70 70.00
C MET A 1 10.05 -14.81 69.23
N LYS A 2 10.57 -13.93 68.35
CA LYS A 2 9.78 -13.14 67.41
C LYS A 2 10.34 -13.45 66.02
N HIS A 3 9.58 -14.19 65.22
CA HIS A 3 9.95 -14.51 63.83
C HIS A 3 9.55 -13.34 62.94
N LEU A 4 10.53 -12.69 62.32
CA LEU A 4 10.33 -11.74 61.23
C LEU A 4 10.23 -12.53 59.93
N PHE A 5 9.06 -12.55 59.31
CA PHE A 5 8.87 -13.05 57.95
C PHE A 5 9.23 -11.92 56.98
N PHE A 6 10.32 -12.08 56.23
CA PHE A 6 10.70 -11.16 55.16
C PHE A 6 10.04 -11.66 53.87
N SER A 7 8.99 -10.96 53.42
CA SER A 7 8.34 -11.26 52.15
C SER A 7 9.15 -10.62 51.02
N LEU A 8 9.76 -11.45 50.17
CA LEU A 8 10.55 -11.02 49.02
C LEU A 8 9.57 -10.64 47.89
N LEU A 9 9.39 -9.35 47.64
CA LEU A 9 8.58 -8.85 46.52
C LEU A 9 9.40 -8.96 45.22
N CYS A 10 9.10 -9.94 44.37
CA CYS A 10 9.63 -10.00 43.01
C CYS A 10 8.98 -8.91 42.15
N LEU A 11 9.73 -7.84 41.88
CA LEU A 11 9.40 -6.86 40.85
C LEU A 11 9.68 -7.47 39.47
N ILE A 12 8.63 -7.92 38.79
CA ILE A 12 8.68 -8.27 37.37
C ILE A 12 8.63 -6.95 36.61
N ALA A 13 9.78 -6.48 36.11
CA ALA A 13 9.85 -5.35 35.20
C ALA A 13 9.36 -5.80 33.82
N PHE A 14 8.11 -5.50 33.48
CA PHE A 14 7.65 -5.53 32.09
C PHE A 14 8.35 -4.39 31.35
N SER A 15 9.30 -4.73 30.49
CA SER A 15 9.88 -3.76 29.55
C SER A 15 8.86 -3.57 28.42
N SER A 16 7.99 -2.57 28.56
CA SER A 16 7.23 -2.03 27.44
C SER A 16 8.20 -1.24 26.57
N PHE A 17 8.64 -1.84 25.46
CA PHE A 17 9.29 -1.09 24.39
C PHE A 17 8.24 -0.19 23.75
N ALA A 18 8.26 1.10 24.09
CA ALA A 18 7.49 2.10 23.36
C ALA A 18 8.07 2.20 21.95
N GLN A 19 7.18 2.16 20.95
CA GLN A 19 7.56 2.24 19.55
C GLN A 19 7.92 3.69 19.24
N SER A 20 8.99 3.92 18.48
CA SER A 20 9.50 5.28 18.27
C SER A 20 9.84 5.51 16.81
N SER A 21 9.99 6.76 16.41
CA SER A 21 10.45 7.11 15.05
C SER A 21 11.79 6.45 14.67
N GLY A 22 12.61 6.05 15.65
CA GLY A 22 13.83 5.28 15.42
C GLY A 22 13.59 3.87 14.85
N GLU A 23 12.43 3.26 15.10
CA GLU A 23 12.09 1.94 14.57
C GLU A 23 11.88 1.94 13.07
N ILE A 24 11.53 3.09 12.48
CA ILE A 24 11.41 3.23 11.03
C ILE A 24 12.74 2.97 10.33
N TYR A 25 13.86 3.44 10.89
CA TYR A 25 15.18 3.13 10.35
C TYR A 25 15.53 1.65 10.50
N ASN A 26 15.16 1.02 11.62
CA ASN A 26 15.33 -0.43 11.78
C ASN A 26 14.54 -1.23 10.75
N ILE A 27 13.34 -0.78 10.36
CA ILE A 27 12.54 -1.39 9.30
C ILE A 27 13.26 -1.26 7.95
N ILE A 28 13.80 -0.08 7.64
CA ILE A 28 14.56 0.16 6.40
C ILE A 28 15.76 -0.78 6.33
N ASP A 29 16.58 -0.80 7.38
CA ASP A 29 17.81 -1.59 7.46
C ASP A 29 17.56 -3.11 7.46
N ALA A 30 16.35 -3.53 7.86
CA ALA A 30 15.99 -4.93 7.90
C ALA A 30 15.58 -5.52 6.54
N VAL A 31 15.25 -4.69 5.54
CA VAL A 31 14.88 -5.15 4.19
C VAL A 31 16.11 -5.66 3.45
N SER A 32 16.04 -6.85 2.87
CA SER A 32 17.17 -7.54 2.25
C SER A 32 16.98 -7.73 0.75
N ALA A 33 17.90 -7.18 -0.03
CA ALA A 33 17.99 -7.42 -1.48
C ALA A 33 18.19 -8.91 -1.81
N ASP A 34 19.07 -9.60 -1.08
CA ASP A 34 19.34 -11.04 -1.27
C ASP A 34 18.07 -11.90 -1.06
N ARG A 35 17.24 -11.55 -0.08
CA ARG A 35 15.96 -12.24 0.15
C ARG A 35 14.99 -12.00 -1.00
N ILE A 36 14.87 -10.75 -1.45
CA ILE A 36 14.04 -10.39 -2.60
C ILE A 36 14.52 -11.11 -3.86
N GLU A 37 15.82 -11.13 -4.14
CA GLU A 37 16.40 -11.87 -5.28
C GLU A 37 16.05 -13.37 -5.23
N ALA A 38 16.18 -14.01 -4.06
CA ALA A 38 15.85 -15.42 -3.89
C ALA A 38 14.35 -15.70 -4.14
N ASP A 39 13.48 -14.83 -3.66
CA ASP A 39 12.03 -14.96 -3.83
C ASP A 39 11.61 -14.72 -5.28
N ILE A 40 12.17 -13.70 -5.95
CA ILE A 40 11.95 -13.46 -7.39
C ILE A 40 12.45 -14.64 -8.23
N THR A 41 13.65 -15.15 -7.94
CA THR A 41 14.23 -16.30 -8.62
C THR A 41 13.33 -17.53 -8.50
N THR A 42 12.77 -17.77 -7.31
CA THR A 42 11.83 -18.87 -7.09
C THR A 42 10.53 -18.67 -7.87
N LEU A 43 9.96 -17.46 -7.84
CA LEU A 43 8.74 -17.13 -8.58
C LEU A 43 8.92 -17.31 -10.09
N VAL A 44 10.04 -16.83 -10.64
CA VAL A 44 10.45 -17.03 -12.04
C VAL A 44 10.59 -18.51 -12.37
N GLY A 45 11.13 -19.31 -11.44
CA GLY A 45 11.35 -20.75 -11.59
C GLY A 45 10.08 -21.59 -11.80
N PHE A 46 8.88 -21.05 -11.56
CA PHE A 46 7.61 -21.75 -11.87
C PHE A 46 7.30 -21.79 -13.38
N GLY A 47 8.15 -21.20 -14.23
CA GLY A 47 8.06 -21.18 -15.68
C GLY A 47 7.01 -20.20 -16.20
N THR A 48 5.75 -20.41 -15.83
CA THR A 48 4.67 -19.44 -16.04
C THR A 48 3.81 -19.39 -14.79
N ARG A 49 3.31 -18.19 -14.47
CA ARG A 49 2.32 -18.01 -13.42
C ARG A 49 1.00 -17.49 -13.99
N HIS A 50 0.77 -17.64 -15.29
CA HIS A 50 -0.47 -17.23 -15.93
C HIS A 50 -1.71 -17.73 -15.19
N THR A 51 -2.76 -16.91 -15.05
CA THR A 51 -3.96 -17.25 -14.26
C THR A 51 -4.62 -18.56 -14.67
N LEU A 52 -4.56 -18.89 -15.96
CA LEU A 52 -5.12 -20.08 -16.58
C LEU A 52 -4.14 -21.27 -16.63
N SER A 53 -2.92 -21.12 -16.13
CA SER A 53 -1.88 -22.16 -16.14
C SER A 53 -2.21 -23.29 -15.15
N ASP A 54 -1.33 -24.30 -15.13
CA ASP A 54 -1.52 -25.49 -14.31
C ASP A 54 -1.67 -25.17 -12.81
N THR A 55 -2.59 -25.89 -12.15
CA THR A 55 -2.85 -25.72 -10.71
C THR A 55 -2.45 -26.93 -9.86
N THR A 56 -2.02 -28.03 -10.48
CA THR A 56 -1.81 -29.33 -9.86
C THR A 56 -0.33 -29.69 -9.69
N SER A 57 0.51 -29.31 -10.64
CA SER A 57 1.96 -29.49 -10.65
C SER A 57 2.60 -28.87 -9.41
N ALA A 58 3.54 -29.58 -8.79
CA ALA A 58 4.28 -29.09 -7.64
C ALA A 58 5.31 -28.01 -8.00
N THR A 59 5.73 -27.91 -9.25
CA THR A 59 6.91 -27.13 -9.67
C THR A 59 6.66 -26.15 -10.80
N ARG A 60 5.48 -26.18 -11.45
CA ARG A 60 5.15 -25.29 -12.58
C ARG A 60 3.75 -24.73 -12.43
N GLY A 61 3.53 -23.52 -12.93
CA GLY A 61 2.19 -22.93 -13.01
C GLY A 61 1.80 -22.16 -11.76
N ILE A 62 0.70 -21.42 -11.88
CA ILE A 62 0.20 -20.55 -10.83
C ILE A 62 -0.20 -21.33 -9.57
N GLY A 63 -0.60 -22.61 -9.67
CA GLY A 63 -0.90 -23.41 -8.50
C GLY A 63 0.31 -23.69 -7.62
N ALA A 64 1.46 -23.98 -8.24
CA ALA A 64 2.73 -24.16 -7.53
C ALA A 64 3.13 -22.85 -6.84
N ALA A 65 3.08 -21.73 -7.56
CA ALA A 65 3.40 -20.41 -7.03
C ALA A 65 2.53 -20.04 -5.83
N ARG A 66 1.20 -20.19 -5.92
CA ARG A 66 0.25 -19.91 -4.81
C ARG A 66 0.57 -20.72 -3.55
N ARG A 67 0.88 -22.02 -3.71
CA ARG A 67 1.23 -22.89 -2.58
C ARG A 67 2.56 -22.48 -1.95
N TRP A 68 3.55 -22.13 -2.77
CA TRP A 68 4.83 -21.65 -2.30
C TRP A 68 4.70 -20.32 -1.54
N ILE A 69 4.00 -19.33 -2.10
CA ILE A 69 3.72 -18.04 -1.43
C ILE A 69 3.05 -18.27 -0.07
N LYS A 70 2.01 -19.12 -0.04
CA LYS A 70 1.32 -19.45 1.22
C LYS A 70 2.30 -20.07 2.23
N SER A 71 3.15 -21.00 1.81
CA SER A 71 4.12 -21.63 2.70
C SER A 71 5.17 -20.67 3.23
N GLU A 72 5.64 -19.70 2.43
CA GLU A 72 6.59 -18.69 2.93
C GLU A 72 5.92 -17.76 3.95
N LEU A 73 4.67 -17.34 3.72
CA LEU A 73 3.91 -16.54 4.68
C LEU A 73 3.61 -17.31 5.98
N GLU A 74 3.28 -18.60 5.90
CA GLU A 74 3.11 -19.46 7.08
C GLU A 74 4.41 -19.68 7.85
N LYS A 75 5.52 -19.83 7.12
CA LYS A 75 6.86 -19.91 7.73
C LYS A 75 7.21 -18.63 8.46
N ILE A 76 6.96 -17.45 7.86
CA ILE A 76 7.11 -16.16 8.54
C ILE A 76 6.22 -16.11 9.79
N SER A 77 4.95 -16.54 9.68
CA SER A 77 4.03 -16.62 10.82
C SER A 77 4.61 -17.44 11.98
N SER A 78 5.18 -18.62 11.68
CA SER A 78 5.79 -19.48 12.70
C SER A 78 7.00 -18.86 13.42
N GLN A 79 7.64 -17.87 12.81
CA GLN A 79 8.79 -17.14 13.37
C GLN A 79 8.38 -15.96 14.26
N CYS A 80 7.10 -15.59 14.28
CA CYS A 80 6.53 -14.52 15.09
C CYS A 80 5.42 -15.02 16.03
N ASP A 81 5.53 -16.26 16.52
CA ASP A 81 4.52 -16.89 17.40
C ASP A 81 3.12 -17.01 16.76
N ASN A 82 3.07 -17.34 15.47
CA ASN A 82 1.85 -17.45 14.66
C ASN A 82 1.07 -16.13 14.57
N CYS A 83 1.77 -15.01 14.42
CA CYS A 83 1.16 -13.68 14.35
C CYS A 83 0.38 -13.38 13.06
N LEU A 84 0.51 -14.20 12.01
CA LEU A 84 -0.19 -14.03 10.74
C LEU A 84 -1.26 -15.11 10.56
N ASP A 85 -2.50 -14.69 10.26
CA ASP A 85 -3.57 -15.55 9.77
C ASP A 85 -3.46 -15.65 8.24
N VAL A 86 -3.02 -16.81 7.74
CA VAL A 86 -2.72 -17.04 6.32
C VAL A 86 -3.77 -17.95 5.68
N PHE A 87 -4.51 -17.43 4.71
CA PHE A 87 -5.59 -18.16 4.05
C PHE A 87 -5.71 -17.85 2.56
N TYR A 88 -6.47 -18.68 1.85
CA TYR A 88 -6.83 -18.45 0.46
C TYR A 88 -8.20 -17.78 0.35
N GLN A 89 -8.29 -16.65 -0.36
CA GLN A 89 -9.56 -16.10 -0.85
C GLN A 89 -9.73 -16.54 -2.30
N LYS A 90 -10.91 -17.08 -2.66
CA LYS A 90 -11.13 -17.72 -3.95
C LYS A 90 -12.39 -17.20 -4.62
N GLU A 91 -12.38 -17.10 -5.94
CA GLU A 91 -13.53 -16.79 -6.77
C GLU A 91 -13.50 -17.59 -8.08
N LEU A 92 -14.64 -18.13 -8.50
CA LEU A 92 -14.76 -18.84 -9.76
C LEU A 92 -15.08 -17.84 -10.89
N VAL A 93 -14.15 -17.67 -11.82
CA VAL A 93 -14.37 -16.85 -13.02
C VAL A 93 -14.75 -17.77 -14.18
N LYS A 94 -15.89 -17.48 -14.81
CA LYS A 94 -16.45 -18.28 -15.89
C LYS A 94 -15.80 -17.98 -17.23
N LYS A 95 -15.71 -19.01 -18.08
CA LYS A 95 -15.34 -18.86 -19.49
C LYS A 95 -16.19 -17.77 -20.14
N GLY A 96 -15.53 -16.85 -20.85
CA GLY A 96 -16.20 -15.78 -21.59
C GLY A 96 -16.59 -14.56 -20.77
N GLU A 97 -16.25 -14.50 -19.47
CA GLU A 97 -16.40 -13.29 -18.65
C GLU A 97 -15.68 -12.09 -19.30
N ASN A 98 -14.55 -12.35 -19.96
CA ASN A 98 -13.98 -11.48 -20.98
C ASN A 98 -13.18 -12.30 -22.00
N GLN A 99 -12.59 -11.61 -22.98
CA GLN A 99 -11.83 -12.23 -24.07
C GLN A 99 -10.57 -13.00 -23.62
N ARG A 100 -10.03 -12.71 -22.43
CA ARG A 100 -8.82 -13.34 -21.87
C ARG A 100 -9.13 -14.59 -21.03
N ILE A 101 -10.41 -14.84 -20.69
CA ILE A 101 -10.83 -16.04 -19.94
C ILE A 101 -11.42 -17.09 -20.89
N VAL A 102 -10.54 -17.96 -21.41
CA VAL A 102 -10.90 -18.98 -22.42
C VAL A 102 -11.41 -20.31 -21.83
N LYS A 103 -11.31 -20.50 -20.52
CA LYS A 103 -11.86 -21.63 -19.75
C LYS A 103 -12.23 -21.17 -18.34
N ASP A 104 -13.13 -21.90 -17.68
CA ASP A 104 -13.44 -21.69 -16.26
C ASP A 104 -12.14 -21.79 -15.43
N VAL A 105 -11.97 -20.86 -14.49
CA VAL A 105 -10.76 -20.80 -13.66
C VAL A 105 -11.10 -20.34 -12.26
N MET A 106 -10.53 -21.02 -11.26
CA MET A 106 -10.57 -20.56 -9.88
C MET A 106 -9.42 -19.55 -9.68
N VAL A 107 -9.78 -18.28 -9.55
CA VAL A 107 -8.86 -17.22 -9.16
C VAL A 107 -8.67 -17.32 -7.65
N VAL A 108 -7.41 -17.37 -7.20
CA VAL A 108 -7.06 -17.61 -5.80
C VAL A 108 -6.02 -16.60 -5.36
N ASN A 109 -6.40 -15.74 -4.42
CA ASN A 109 -5.49 -14.84 -3.72
C ASN A 109 -4.89 -15.55 -2.49
N VAL A 110 -3.68 -15.16 -2.11
CA VAL A 110 -3.02 -15.61 -0.88
C VAL A 110 -2.95 -14.43 0.08
N VAL A 111 -3.68 -14.51 1.20
CA VAL A 111 -3.85 -13.41 2.13
C VAL A 111 -3.19 -13.77 3.45
N ALA A 112 -2.32 -12.91 3.97
CA ALA A 112 -1.79 -12.99 5.33
C ALA A 112 -2.20 -11.74 6.12
N VAL A 113 -2.95 -11.93 7.21
CA VAL A 113 -3.43 -10.86 8.07
C VAL A 113 -2.64 -10.84 9.38
N GLN A 114 -1.90 -9.76 9.62
CA GLN A 114 -1.33 -9.43 10.92
C GLN A 114 -2.35 -8.59 11.70
N LYS A 115 -2.90 -9.14 12.77
CA LYS A 115 -3.99 -8.47 13.50
C LYS A 115 -3.49 -7.32 14.38
N GLY A 116 -4.13 -6.16 14.23
CA GLY A 116 -3.94 -5.01 15.08
C GLY A 116 -4.42 -5.26 16.51
N THR A 117 -3.73 -4.68 17.48
CA THR A 117 -3.98 -4.89 18.91
C THR A 117 -5.15 -4.07 19.45
N LYS A 118 -5.50 -2.95 18.78
CA LYS A 118 -6.50 -1.98 19.25
C LYS A 118 -7.64 -1.79 18.26
N TYR A 119 -7.32 -1.73 16.97
CA TYR A 119 -8.24 -1.57 15.85
C TYR A 119 -8.18 -2.76 14.88
N PRO A 120 -8.51 -3.99 15.32
CA PRO A 120 -8.28 -5.21 14.54
C PRO A 120 -9.10 -5.30 13.23
N ASN A 121 -10.13 -4.47 13.06
CA ASN A 121 -10.93 -4.38 11.83
C ASN A 121 -10.51 -3.24 10.87
N ARG A 122 -9.45 -2.49 11.21
CA ARG A 122 -8.90 -1.44 10.35
C ARG A 122 -7.66 -1.98 9.66
N TYR A 123 -7.62 -1.96 8.33
CA TYR A 123 -6.62 -2.66 7.54
C TYR A 123 -5.89 -1.72 6.59
N ILE A 124 -4.56 -1.72 6.67
CA ILE A 124 -3.68 -1.21 5.61
C ILE A 124 -3.13 -2.41 4.82
N ILE A 125 -3.16 -2.33 3.50
CA ILE A 125 -2.84 -3.46 2.62
C ILE A 125 -1.59 -3.14 1.79
N MET A 126 -0.69 -4.12 1.67
CA MET A 126 0.32 -4.18 0.61
C MET A 126 0.01 -5.37 -0.30
N SER A 127 -0.04 -5.12 -1.60
CA SER A 127 -0.24 -6.16 -2.61
C SER A 127 0.90 -6.25 -3.62
N GLY A 128 1.11 -7.47 -4.10
CA GLY A 128 1.85 -7.79 -5.32
C GLY A 128 1.10 -8.87 -6.11
N ASP A 129 1.34 -8.95 -7.41
CA ASP A 129 0.60 -9.85 -8.29
C ASP A 129 1.32 -11.18 -8.47
N ILE A 130 0.55 -12.26 -8.42
CA ILE A 130 1.08 -13.62 -8.53
C ILE A 130 1.26 -13.98 -10.00
N ASP A 131 0.31 -13.58 -10.84
CA ASP A 131 0.27 -13.98 -12.23
C ASP A 131 1.32 -13.29 -13.10
N SER A 132 1.57 -13.89 -14.26
CA SER A 132 2.44 -13.37 -15.31
C SER A 132 1.85 -13.75 -16.66
N ARG A 133 2.24 -13.04 -17.73
CA ARG A 133 1.90 -13.45 -19.10
C ARG A 133 2.97 -13.07 -20.11
N VAL A 134 2.95 -13.77 -21.24
CA VAL A 134 3.65 -13.36 -22.47
C VAL A 134 2.75 -12.48 -23.35
N SER A 135 3.17 -12.24 -24.60
CA SER A 135 2.50 -11.31 -25.52
C SER A 135 1.04 -11.68 -25.78
N ASP A 136 0.76 -12.96 -26.02
CA ASP A 136 -0.61 -13.46 -26.14
C ASP A 136 -1.25 -13.59 -24.75
N PRO A 137 -2.29 -12.79 -24.42
CA PRO A 137 -2.99 -12.85 -23.13
C PRO A 137 -3.71 -14.18 -22.85
N THR A 138 -3.83 -15.04 -23.85
CA THR A 138 -4.48 -16.36 -23.73
C THR A 138 -3.50 -17.52 -23.76
N ASN A 139 -2.21 -17.25 -23.95
CA ASN A 139 -1.17 -18.25 -23.85
C ASN A 139 -0.80 -18.52 -22.38
N PHE A 140 -1.36 -19.60 -21.85
CA PHE A 140 -1.18 -20.03 -20.46
C PHE A 140 -0.20 -21.19 -20.31
N THR A 141 0.51 -21.55 -21.37
CA THR A 141 1.42 -22.71 -21.41
C THR A 141 2.88 -22.32 -21.49
N ASP A 142 3.21 -21.30 -22.27
CA ASP A 142 4.59 -20.92 -22.55
C ASP A 142 5.24 -20.24 -21.35
N ASP A 143 6.58 -20.25 -21.34
CA ASP A 143 7.33 -19.63 -20.25
C ASP A 143 7.09 -18.13 -20.21
N SER A 144 6.60 -17.67 -19.06
CA SER A 144 6.40 -16.27 -18.70
C SER A 144 7.07 -16.02 -17.35
N PRO A 145 8.38 -15.75 -17.34
CA PRO A 145 9.13 -15.56 -16.10
C PRO A 145 8.55 -14.45 -15.23
N GLY A 146 8.15 -13.32 -15.82
CA GLY A 146 7.49 -12.22 -15.11
C GLY A 146 8.33 -11.73 -13.92
N ALA A 147 9.64 -11.55 -14.12
CA ALA A 147 10.59 -11.27 -13.06
C ALA A 147 10.34 -9.90 -12.41
N ASN A 148 10.12 -8.86 -13.22
CA ASN A 148 9.71 -7.55 -12.73
C ASN A 148 8.18 -7.42 -12.62
N ASP A 149 7.45 -8.00 -13.59
CA ASP A 149 5.99 -7.97 -13.72
C ASP A 149 5.37 -9.37 -13.51
N ASN A 150 5.00 -9.74 -12.28
CA ASN A 150 5.15 -8.96 -11.05
C ASN A 150 5.79 -9.74 -9.89
N ALA A 151 6.77 -10.61 -10.19
CA ALA A 151 7.52 -11.28 -9.13
C ALA A 151 8.23 -10.29 -8.21
N SER A 152 8.67 -9.13 -8.71
CA SER A 152 9.26 -8.07 -7.89
C SER A 152 8.32 -7.54 -6.80
N GLY A 153 7.07 -7.20 -7.14
CA GLY A 153 6.07 -6.73 -6.19
C GLY A 153 5.64 -7.80 -5.18
N MET A 154 5.50 -9.05 -5.65
CA MET A 154 5.17 -10.18 -4.77
C MET A 154 6.32 -10.49 -3.79
N ALA A 155 7.56 -10.53 -4.26
CA ALA A 155 8.73 -10.72 -3.39
C ALA A 155 8.86 -9.59 -2.36
N GLY A 156 8.65 -8.34 -2.77
CA GLY A 156 8.60 -7.20 -1.84
C GLY A 156 7.49 -7.33 -0.79
N THR A 157 6.33 -7.89 -1.16
CA THR A 157 5.22 -8.13 -0.21
C THR A 157 5.57 -9.22 0.81
N ILE A 158 6.25 -10.30 0.39
CA ILE A 158 6.74 -11.36 1.30
C ILE A 158 7.81 -10.80 2.25
N GLU A 159 8.73 -10.00 1.72
CA GLU A 159 9.80 -9.39 2.51
C GLU A 159 9.26 -8.37 3.52
N ALA A 160 8.27 -7.55 3.14
CA ALA A 160 7.57 -6.68 4.06
C ALA A 160 6.89 -7.47 5.18
N ALA A 161 6.25 -8.61 4.88
CA ALA A 161 5.68 -9.49 5.90
C ALA A 161 6.75 -10.03 6.86
N ARG A 162 7.92 -10.44 6.35
CA ARG A 162 9.04 -10.92 7.16
C ARG A 162 9.60 -9.84 8.11
N VAL A 163 9.69 -8.60 7.64
CA VAL A 163 10.21 -7.49 8.45
C VAL A 163 9.17 -7.03 9.47
N LEU A 164 7.94 -6.77 9.03
CA LEU A 164 6.91 -6.14 9.85
C LEU A 164 6.22 -7.11 10.83
N SER A 165 6.24 -8.42 10.59
CA SER A 165 5.75 -9.44 11.54
C SER A 165 6.48 -9.43 12.89
N LYS A 166 7.66 -8.80 12.97
CA LYS A 166 8.41 -8.62 14.21
C LYS A 166 7.89 -7.50 15.11
N TYR A 167 6.96 -6.69 14.60
CA TYR A 167 6.38 -5.55 15.30
C TYR A 167 4.91 -5.83 15.65
N LYS A 168 4.39 -5.07 16.60
CA LYS A 168 2.95 -5.03 16.92
C LYS A 168 2.38 -3.70 16.44
N PHE A 169 1.16 -3.74 15.92
CA PHE A 169 0.48 -2.56 15.38
C PHE A 169 -0.84 -2.33 16.10
N GLU A 170 -1.35 -1.10 16.08
CA GLU A 170 -2.70 -0.81 16.58
C GLU A 170 -3.76 -1.25 15.55
N ASN A 171 -3.52 -0.97 14.28
CA ASN A 171 -4.34 -1.41 13.14
C ASN A 171 -3.78 -2.70 12.54
N SER A 172 -4.60 -3.43 11.78
CA SER A 172 -4.18 -4.64 11.09
C SER A 172 -3.42 -4.33 9.79
N VAL A 173 -2.47 -5.18 9.43
CA VAL A 173 -1.75 -5.13 8.16
C VAL A 173 -2.10 -6.38 7.35
N ILE A 174 -2.38 -6.21 6.06
CA ILE A 174 -2.60 -7.33 5.13
C ILE A 174 -1.46 -7.35 4.11
N TYR A 175 -0.80 -8.49 4.02
CA TYR A 175 0.14 -8.82 2.95
C TYR A 175 -0.58 -9.78 2.00
N VAL A 176 -0.73 -9.40 0.73
CA VAL A 176 -1.55 -10.18 -0.20
C VAL A 176 -0.89 -10.39 -1.56
N GLY A 177 -0.87 -11.65 -1.99
CA GLY A 177 -0.65 -12.01 -3.38
C GLY A 177 -1.98 -12.07 -4.13
N LEU A 178 -2.17 -11.20 -5.12
CA LEU A 178 -3.38 -11.14 -5.94
C LEU A 178 -3.19 -11.90 -7.26
N SER A 179 -4.18 -12.68 -7.67
CA SER A 179 -4.17 -13.38 -8.97
C SER A 179 -5.06 -12.69 -10.00
N GLY A 180 -4.79 -12.87 -11.28
CA GLY A 180 -5.70 -12.46 -12.34
C GLY A 180 -5.65 -10.97 -12.64
N GLU A 181 -4.54 -10.30 -12.36
CA GLU A 181 -4.26 -8.94 -12.82
C GLU A 181 -4.41 -8.92 -14.35
N GLU A 182 -3.67 -9.83 -14.99
CA GLU A 182 -3.40 -9.83 -16.43
C GLU A 182 -4.63 -10.21 -17.25
N GLN A 183 -5.60 -10.85 -16.61
CA GLN A 183 -6.85 -11.25 -17.21
C GLN A 183 -8.00 -10.30 -16.89
N GLY A 184 -7.78 -9.22 -16.13
CA GLY A 184 -8.78 -8.18 -15.89
C GLY A 184 -9.03 -7.84 -14.42
N LEU A 185 -7.99 -7.89 -13.60
CA LEU A 185 -7.97 -7.52 -12.19
C LEU A 185 -8.91 -8.37 -11.31
N PHE A 186 -9.09 -9.65 -11.65
CA PHE A 186 -10.09 -10.50 -11.00
C PHE A 186 -9.83 -10.73 -9.52
N GLY A 187 -8.57 -10.90 -9.11
CA GLY A 187 -8.20 -11.11 -7.70
C GLY A 187 -8.48 -9.88 -6.85
N GLY A 188 -8.12 -8.68 -7.32
CA GLY A 188 -8.46 -7.45 -6.61
C GLY A 188 -9.96 -7.20 -6.56
N LYS A 189 -10.70 -7.47 -7.64
CA LYS A 189 -12.18 -7.38 -7.65
C LYS A 189 -12.81 -8.32 -6.62
N SER A 190 -12.38 -9.59 -6.58
CA SER A 190 -12.93 -10.56 -5.64
C SER A 190 -12.57 -10.22 -4.20
N LEU A 191 -11.33 -9.77 -3.93
CA LEU A 191 -10.93 -9.41 -2.58
C LEU A 191 -11.60 -8.12 -2.09
N ALA A 192 -11.74 -7.11 -2.95
CA ALA A 192 -12.46 -5.88 -2.60
C ALA A 192 -13.95 -6.16 -2.29
N ALA A 193 -14.59 -7.03 -3.08
CA ALA A 193 -15.96 -7.48 -2.80
C ALA A 193 -16.04 -8.28 -1.48
N TYR A 194 -15.11 -9.21 -1.25
CA TYR A 194 -15.01 -9.97 -0.01
C TYR A 194 -14.82 -9.07 1.22
N ALA A 195 -13.93 -8.07 1.13
CA ALA A 195 -13.70 -7.10 2.19
C ALA A 195 -14.97 -6.31 2.53
N LYS A 196 -15.72 -5.89 1.50
CA LYS A 196 -17.01 -5.22 1.68
C LYS A 196 -18.06 -6.10 2.32
N GLU A 197 -18.17 -7.37 1.90
CA GLU A 197 -19.07 -8.35 2.51
C GLU A 197 -18.74 -8.59 3.99
N LYS A 198 -17.45 -8.65 4.31
CA LYS A 198 -16.95 -8.83 5.69
C LYS A 198 -16.95 -7.56 6.53
N GLY A 199 -17.31 -6.41 5.96
CA GLY A 199 -17.32 -5.13 6.67
C GLY A 199 -15.93 -4.68 7.12
N TRP A 200 -14.89 -4.98 6.33
CA TRP A 200 -13.53 -4.53 6.61
C TRP A 200 -13.39 -3.01 6.40
N ASP A 201 -12.79 -2.32 7.37
CA ASP A 201 -12.39 -0.92 7.23
C ASP A 201 -11.01 -0.86 6.58
N ILE A 202 -10.94 -0.84 5.25
CA ILE A 202 -9.67 -0.71 4.52
C ILE A 202 -9.30 0.78 4.46
N ILE A 203 -8.24 1.13 5.19
CA ILE A 203 -7.75 2.50 5.33
C ILE A 203 -6.68 2.88 4.28
N GLY A 204 -6.19 1.89 3.53
CA GLY A 204 -5.33 2.11 2.38
C GLY A 204 -4.90 0.82 1.69
N VAL A 205 -4.59 0.93 0.41
CA VAL A 205 -4.01 -0.15 -0.41
C VAL A 205 -2.78 0.38 -1.14
N LEU A 206 -1.63 -0.22 -0.88
CA LEU A 206 -0.37 0.01 -1.59
C LEU A 206 -0.17 -1.12 -2.59
N ASN A 207 -0.52 -0.88 -3.85
CA ASN A 207 -0.30 -1.85 -4.93
C ASN A 207 1.10 -1.70 -5.50
N ASN A 208 1.90 -2.77 -5.43
CA ASN A 208 3.27 -2.81 -5.93
C ASN A 208 3.31 -3.65 -7.19
N ASP A 209 3.50 -2.98 -8.31
CA ASP A 209 3.43 -3.60 -9.62
C ASP A 209 4.49 -2.97 -10.52
N MET A 210 5.55 -3.76 -10.74
CA MET A 210 6.85 -3.39 -11.32
C MET A 210 7.66 -2.47 -10.39
N ILE A 211 8.42 -3.06 -9.46
CA ILE A 211 9.25 -2.32 -8.51
C ILE A 211 10.76 -2.62 -8.65
N GLY A 212 11.17 -3.27 -9.73
CA GLY A 212 12.51 -3.83 -9.90
C GLY A 212 13.36 -3.20 -10.99
N ASN A 213 12.82 -2.45 -11.95
CA ASN A 213 13.61 -1.93 -13.07
C ASN A 213 13.99 -0.45 -12.90
N ILE A 214 15.24 -0.14 -13.29
CA ILE A 214 15.86 1.18 -13.16
C ILE A 214 16.15 1.83 -14.50
N LYS A 215 15.99 1.13 -15.62
CA LYS A 215 16.38 1.60 -16.96
C LYS A 215 15.17 1.63 -17.88
N GLY A 216 14.82 2.82 -18.35
CA GLY A 216 13.72 3.01 -19.29
C GLY A 216 14.14 2.83 -20.74
N VAL A 217 13.12 2.64 -21.61
CA VAL A 217 13.29 2.75 -23.08
C VAL A 217 13.70 4.15 -23.53
N ASP A 218 13.49 5.16 -22.68
CA ASP A 218 13.93 6.55 -22.89
C ASP A 218 15.45 6.73 -22.66
N GLY A 219 16.15 5.68 -22.24
CA GLY A 219 17.59 5.70 -21.94
C GLY A 219 17.92 6.26 -20.56
N VAL A 220 16.92 6.69 -19.78
CA VAL A 220 17.14 7.18 -18.42
C VAL A 220 17.39 6.00 -17.49
N VAL A 221 18.40 6.13 -16.64
CA VAL A 221 18.71 5.18 -15.58
C VAL A 221 18.57 5.87 -14.23
N SER A 222 17.63 5.40 -13.40
CA SER A 222 17.42 5.92 -12.06
C SER A 222 17.03 4.80 -11.10
N ASN A 223 17.77 4.71 -9.99
CA ASN A 223 17.48 3.81 -8.88
C ASN A 223 16.91 4.55 -7.66
N ARG A 224 16.29 5.71 -7.90
CA ARG A 224 15.72 6.60 -6.87
C ARG A 224 14.34 7.12 -7.23
N ASP A 225 14.03 7.26 -8.52
CA ASP A 225 12.76 7.81 -8.99
C ASP A 225 11.68 6.73 -9.08
N PHE A 226 10.53 6.99 -8.45
CA PHE A 226 9.37 6.10 -8.53
C PHE A 226 8.07 6.89 -8.58
N ARG A 227 7.01 6.29 -9.13
CA ARG A 227 5.72 6.92 -9.32
C ARG A 227 4.73 6.45 -8.27
N ILE A 228 3.90 7.38 -7.81
CA ILE A 228 2.75 7.13 -6.94
C ILE A 228 1.48 7.56 -7.69
N PHE A 229 0.78 6.62 -8.30
CA PHE A 229 -0.50 6.90 -8.95
C PHE A 229 -1.63 6.97 -7.93
N SER A 230 -2.47 7.99 -8.06
CA SER A 230 -3.63 8.21 -7.18
C SER A 230 -4.77 8.89 -7.92
N GLU A 231 -5.97 8.31 -7.79
CA GLU A 231 -7.18 8.92 -8.34
C GLU A 231 -7.59 10.19 -7.57
N PRO A 232 -8.30 11.14 -8.22
CA PRO A 232 -8.70 12.39 -7.57
C PRO A 232 -9.68 12.18 -6.41
N VAL A 233 -10.73 11.39 -6.63
CA VAL A 233 -11.87 11.26 -5.72
C VAL A 233 -12.52 9.89 -5.91
N PRO A 234 -13.12 9.30 -4.85
CA PRO A 234 -13.78 8.01 -4.98
C PRO A 234 -14.92 8.04 -6.00
N PRO A 235 -15.07 7.02 -6.87
CA PRO A 235 -16.21 6.91 -7.78
C PRO A 235 -17.54 6.72 -7.05
N THR A 236 -17.50 6.32 -5.77
CA THR A 236 -18.64 6.08 -4.88
C THR A 236 -19.15 7.34 -4.16
N GLU A 237 -18.57 8.53 -4.41
CA GLU A 237 -19.07 9.80 -3.85
C GLU A 237 -20.57 10.00 -4.15
N THR A 238 -21.33 10.37 -3.13
CA THR A 238 -22.72 10.81 -3.28
C THR A 238 -22.80 12.13 -4.04
N GLU A 239 -23.94 12.41 -4.68
CA GLU A 239 -24.18 13.68 -5.36
C GLU A 239 -24.03 14.89 -4.42
N ARG A 240 -24.40 14.73 -3.14
CA ARG A 240 -24.19 15.76 -2.12
C ARG A 240 -22.71 16.04 -1.91
N GLN A 241 -21.88 15.01 -1.70
CA GLN A 241 -20.44 15.17 -1.54
C GLN A 241 -19.80 15.82 -2.77
N ARG A 242 -20.19 15.39 -3.97
CA ARG A 242 -19.73 15.96 -5.23
C ARG A 242 -20.05 17.46 -5.36
N ARG A 243 -21.28 17.86 -5.02
CA ARG A 243 -21.70 19.28 -5.02
C ARG A 243 -20.95 20.10 -3.98
N SER A 244 -20.80 19.56 -2.78
CA SER A 244 -20.05 20.19 -1.69
C SER A 244 -18.59 20.45 -2.08
N ARG A 245 -17.90 19.44 -2.60
CA ARG A 245 -16.53 19.56 -3.10
C ARG A 245 -16.40 20.61 -4.21
N ARG A 246 -17.38 20.70 -5.11
CA ARG A 246 -17.38 21.73 -6.16
C ARG A 246 -17.51 23.17 -5.62
N PHE A 247 -17.89 23.36 -4.36
CA PHE A 247 -18.11 24.67 -3.75
C PHE A 247 -16.94 25.11 -2.87
N TYR A 248 -16.36 24.20 -2.08
CA TYR A 248 -15.21 24.51 -1.20
C TYR A 248 -13.86 24.01 -1.74
N GLY A 249 -13.83 23.43 -2.95
CA GLY A 249 -12.64 22.83 -3.55
C GLY A 249 -12.36 21.41 -3.07
N GLY A 250 -11.15 20.92 -3.32
CA GLY A 250 -10.72 19.57 -2.95
C GLY A 250 -10.84 18.52 -4.07
N GLU A 251 -10.96 18.96 -5.33
CA GLU A 251 -10.90 18.11 -6.53
C GLU A 251 -9.60 17.28 -6.60
N VAL A 252 -8.58 17.72 -5.87
CA VAL A 252 -7.28 17.07 -5.78
C VAL A 252 -6.98 16.48 -4.42
N ASP A 253 -7.98 16.30 -3.56
CA ASP A 253 -7.79 15.97 -2.14
C ASP A 253 -8.55 14.72 -1.66
N GLY A 254 -9.04 13.89 -2.58
CA GLY A 254 -9.63 12.61 -2.22
C GLY A 254 -8.67 11.68 -1.49
N ILE A 255 -9.24 10.66 -0.83
CA ILE A 255 -8.55 9.78 0.10
C ILE A 255 -7.30 9.09 -0.49
N SER A 256 -7.33 8.69 -1.76
CA SER A 256 -6.18 8.08 -2.45
C SER A 256 -5.03 9.08 -2.63
N ARG A 257 -5.31 10.36 -2.84
CA ARG A 257 -4.27 11.41 -2.90
C ARG A 257 -3.71 11.75 -1.53
N GLN A 258 -4.52 11.68 -0.47
CA GLN A 258 -4.01 11.82 0.89
C GLN A 258 -3.07 10.67 1.25
N LEU A 259 -3.41 9.44 0.85
CA LEU A 259 -2.53 8.28 1.00
C LEU A 259 -1.22 8.47 0.20
N ALA A 260 -1.29 8.95 -1.05
CA ALA A 260 -0.10 9.24 -1.85
C ALA A 260 0.79 10.32 -1.22
N ARG A 261 0.20 11.40 -0.69
CA ARG A 261 0.96 12.47 0.01
C ARG A 261 1.60 11.95 1.30
N TYR A 262 0.92 11.04 1.99
CA TYR A 262 1.49 10.37 3.15
C TYR A 262 2.75 9.61 2.76
N VAL A 263 2.66 8.75 1.73
CA VAL A 263 3.81 8.01 1.21
C VAL A 263 4.95 8.94 0.78
N HIS A 264 4.62 10.02 0.06
CA HIS A 264 5.62 11.02 -0.32
C HIS A 264 6.32 11.63 0.91
N LYS A 265 5.55 12.14 1.89
CA LYS A 265 6.10 12.76 3.11
C LYS A 265 7.01 11.79 3.86
N THR A 266 6.50 10.59 4.18
CA THR A 266 7.26 9.57 4.92
C THR A 266 8.53 9.17 4.19
N THR A 267 8.46 9.01 2.87
CA THR A 267 9.63 8.73 2.04
C THR A 267 10.65 9.86 2.13
N LYS A 268 10.24 11.13 1.93
CA LYS A 268 11.19 12.26 2.03
C LYS A 268 11.76 12.45 3.43
N THR A 269 11.06 12.01 4.48
CA THR A 269 11.54 12.08 5.87
C THR A 269 12.59 11.02 6.18
N TYR A 270 12.35 9.75 5.82
CA TYR A 270 13.19 8.63 6.26
C TYR A 270 14.13 8.08 5.17
N MET A 271 13.84 8.37 3.90
CA MET A 271 14.63 7.99 2.72
C MET A 271 14.78 9.20 1.79
N PRO A 272 15.42 10.30 2.24
CA PRO A 272 15.43 11.59 1.53
C PRO A 272 16.14 11.54 0.16
N GLU A 273 16.95 10.51 -0.10
CA GLU A 273 17.58 10.23 -1.38
C GLU A 273 16.61 9.68 -2.43
N MET A 274 15.48 9.11 -2.01
CA MET A 274 14.43 8.65 -2.92
C MET A 274 13.58 9.82 -3.42
N ASN A 275 13.07 9.66 -4.63
CA ASN A 275 12.34 10.68 -5.38
C ASN A 275 10.93 10.20 -5.73
N PRO A 276 9.99 10.28 -4.77
CA PRO A 276 8.58 9.99 -5.02
C PRO A 276 7.96 11.00 -5.98
N MET A 277 7.42 10.54 -7.11
CA MET A 277 6.70 11.36 -8.08
C MET A 277 5.19 11.21 -7.88
N MET A 278 4.52 12.32 -7.54
CA MET A 278 3.07 12.35 -7.43
C MET A 278 2.42 12.31 -8.82
N ILE A 279 1.75 11.21 -9.17
CA ILE A 279 1.04 11.07 -10.44
C ILE A 279 -0.47 11.16 -10.19
N TYR A 280 -1.06 12.30 -10.55
CA TYR A 280 -2.48 12.61 -10.35
C TYR A 280 -3.40 11.97 -11.38
N ARG A 281 -3.32 10.64 -11.49
CA ARG A 281 -4.16 9.79 -12.33
C ARG A 281 -4.33 8.44 -11.65
N LEU A 282 -5.40 7.73 -12.01
CA LEU A 282 -5.63 6.37 -11.53
C LEU A 282 -4.50 5.42 -11.95
N ASP A 283 -4.07 5.46 -13.21
CA ASP A 283 -2.94 4.68 -13.75
C ASP A 283 -2.43 5.34 -15.07
N ARG A 284 -1.51 4.68 -15.76
CA ARG A 284 -1.06 4.93 -17.14
C ARG A 284 -2.25 4.83 -18.11
N PHE A 285 -2.13 5.50 -19.25
CA PHE A 285 -3.21 5.52 -20.26
C PHE A 285 -3.55 4.11 -20.76
N GLY A 286 -4.83 3.73 -20.66
CA GLY A 286 -5.34 2.44 -21.13
C GLY A 286 -4.92 1.22 -20.30
N ARG A 287 -4.32 1.43 -19.13
CA ARG A 287 -3.79 0.37 -18.26
C ARG A 287 -4.42 0.46 -16.86
N GLY A 288 -4.09 -0.50 -16.01
CA GLY A 288 -4.55 -0.55 -14.63
C GLY A 288 -3.61 -1.40 -13.78
N GLY A 289 -4.02 -1.58 -12.53
CA GLY A 289 -3.41 -2.47 -11.56
C GLY A 289 -4.42 -2.72 -10.44
N HIS A 290 -4.08 -3.60 -9.50
CA HIS A 290 -5.03 -4.06 -8.50
C HIS A 290 -5.47 -3.05 -7.45
N HIS A 291 -4.89 -1.85 -7.36
CA HIS A 291 -5.45 -0.75 -6.56
C HIS A 291 -6.83 -0.32 -7.06
N ARG A 292 -7.05 -0.35 -8.39
CA ARG A 292 -8.28 0.14 -9.01
C ARG A 292 -9.56 -0.56 -8.52
N PRO A 293 -9.65 -1.90 -8.44
CA PRO A 293 -10.84 -2.55 -7.88
C PRO A 293 -11.19 -2.12 -6.45
N PHE A 294 -10.21 -1.77 -5.61
CA PHE A 294 -10.46 -1.21 -4.29
C PHE A 294 -10.98 0.22 -4.37
N ASN A 295 -10.39 1.04 -5.25
CA ASN A 295 -10.88 2.38 -5.57
C ASN A 295 -12.34 2.36 -6.05
N ASP A 296 -12.69 1.42 -6.93
CA ASP A 296 -14.05 1.22 -7.45
C ASP A 296 -15.06 0.89 -6.33
N GLN A 297 -14.61 0.35 -5.19
CA GLN A 297 -15.42 0.14 -3.99
C GLN A 297 -15.40 1.30 -2.99
N GLY A 298 -14.63 2.36 -3.27
CA GLY A 298 -14.53 3.56 -2.44
C GLY A 298 -13.40 3.54 -1.41
N TYR A 299 -12.48 2.57 -1.48
CA TYR A 299 -11.32 2.52 -0.61
C TYR A 299 -10.18 3.38 -1.14
N ALA A 300 -9.34 3.90 -0.23
CA ALA A 300 -8.11 4.57 -0.61
C ALA A 300 -7.14 3.54 -1.22
N GLY A 301 -6.64 3.81 -2.40
CA GLY A 301 -5.76 2.91 -3.13
C GLY A 301 -4.80 3.67 -4.03
N ILE A 302 -3.53 3.29 -3.97
CA ILE A 302 -2.47 3.87 -4.78
C ILE A 302 -1.64 2.76 -5.43
N ARG A 303 -0.97 3.09 -6.53
CA ARG A 303 0.04 2.24 -7.14
C ARG A 303 1.41 2.86 -6.99
N ILE A 304 2.34 2.08 -6.44
CA ILE A 304 3.76 2.38 -6.36
C ILE A 304 4.45 1.54 -7.45
N MET A 305 5.15 2.21 -8.36
CA MET A 305 5.86 1.54 -9.44
C MET A 305 7.12 2.31 -9.84
N GLU A 306 8.04 1.64 -10.49
CA GLU A 306 9.20 2.25 -11.14
C GLU A 306 8.83 3.41 -12.08
N ALA A 307 9.73 4.38 -12.21
CA ALA A 307 9.51 5.55 -13.06
C ALA A 307 9.87 5.35 -14.54
N HIS A 308 10.68 4.33 -14.86
CA HIS A 308 11.29 4.18 -16.18
C HIS A 308 11.03 2.79 -16.75
N GLU A 309 9.82 2.57 -17.26
CA GLU A 309 9.39 1.29 -17.80
C GLU A 309 10.19 0.88 -19.06
N ASN A 310 10.37 -0.43 -19.23
CA ASN A 310 10.96 -0.99 -20.44
C ASN A 310 10.03 -1.98 -21.16
N TYR A 311 9.51 -1.55 -22.30
CA TYR A 311 8.52 -2.31 -23.08
C TYR A 311 9.09 -3.49 -23.87
N THR A 312 10.42 -3.62 -23.98
CA THR A 312 11.02 -4.84 -24.57
C THR A 312 10.96 -6.01 -23.59
N GLN A 313 10.66 -5.76 -22.32
CA GLN A 313 10.67 -6.76 -21.26
C GLN A 313 9.24 -7.18 -20.91
N GLN A 314 8.40 -6.20 -20.56
CA GLN A 314 7.05 -6.42 -20.05
C GLN A 314 6.13 -7.12 -21.06
N HIS A 315 5.49 -8.22 -20.64
CA HIS A 315 4.53 -9.02 -21.44
C HIS A 315 5.08 -9.43 -22.80
N GLN A 316 6.36 -9.75 -22.87
CA GLN A 316 7.00 -10.20 -24.11
C GLN A 316 7.35 -11.67 -24.06
N ASP A 317 7.19 -12.36 -25.20
CA ASP A 317 7.78 -13.67 -25.40
C ASP A 317 9.31 -13.58 -25.31
N ILE A 318 9.93 -14.60 -24.71
CA ILE A 318 11.40 -14.69 -24.64
C ILE A 318 11.93 -14.94 -26.05
N ARG A 319 12.62 -13.95 -26.60
CA ARG A 319 13.22 -14.03 -27.94
C ARG A 319 14.34 -13.02 -28.11
N VAL A 320 15.13 -13.21 -29.15
CA VAL A 320 16.06 -12.18 -29.65
C VAL A 320 15.59 -11.78 -31.03
N GLU A 321 15.33 -10.49 -31.23
CA GLU A 321 14.83 -9.91 -32.48
C GLU A 321 15.63 -8.65 -32.77
N ASP A 322 16.24 -8.55 -33.96
CA ASP A 322 17.09 -7.43 -34.37
C ASP A 322 18.21 -7.06 -33.36
N GLY A 323 18.74 -8.07 -32.66
CA GLY A 323 19.78 -7.91 -31.65
C GLY A 323 19.27 -7.39 -30.28
N ILE A 324 17.96 -7.25 -30.12
CA ILE A 324 17.30 -6.87 -28.85
C ILE A 324 16.80 -8.14 -28.18
N ALA A 325 17.17 -8.33 -26.91
CA ALA A 325 16.62 -9.39 -26.07
C ALA A 325 15.28 -8.94 -25.49
N TYR A 326 14.25 -9.75 -25.73
CA TYR A 326 12.90 -9.55 -25.24
C TYR A 326 12.56 -10.54 -24.12
N GLY A 327 11.65 -10.14 -23.25
CA GLY A 327 11.13 -10.95 -22.15
C GLY A 327 11.50 -10.40 -20.78
N ASP A 328 10.62 -10.62 -19.81
CA ASP A 328 10.78 -10.12 -18.45
C ASP A 328 11.55 -11.12 -17.57
N VAL A 329 12.88 -11.11 -17.68
CA VAL A 329 13.81 -12.06 -17.04
C VAL A 329 14.59 -11.44 -15.88
N LEU A 330 15.21 -12.29 -15.04
CA LEU A 330 15.98 -11.86 -13.86
C LEU A 330 17.06 -10.82 -14.15
N GLU A 331 17.73 -10.90 -15.30
CA GLU A 331 18.79 -9.97 -15.70
C GLU A 331 18.32 -8.50 -15.81
N HIS A 332 17.01 -8.27 -15.87
CA HIS A 332 16.41 -6.95 -15.97
C HIS A 332 15.94 -6.38 -14.64
N VAL A 333 16.02 -7.17 -13.56
CA VAL A 333 15.65 -6.76 -12.21
C VAL A 333 16.88 -6.24 -11.48
N ASN A 334 16.75 -5.05 -10.91
CA ASN A 334 17.70 -4.49 -9.96
C ASN A 334 17.20 -4.76 -8.53
N PHE A 335 17.78 -5.76 -7.87
CA PHE A 335 17.33 -6.22 -6.55
C PHE A 335 17.51 -5.17 -5.44
N ASP A 336 18.56 -4.35 -5.51
CA ASP A 336 18.78 -3.24 -4.57
C ASP A 336 17.67 -2.18 -4.68
N TYR A 337 17.21 -1.90 -5.89
CA TYR A 337 16.12 -0.97 -6.12
C TYR A 337 14.77 -1.55 -5.67
N ALA A 338 14.52 -2.83 -5.93
CA ALA A 338 13.37 -3.54 -5.40
C ALA A 338 13.35 -3.53 -3.86
N ALA A 339 14.52 -3.67 -3.21
CA ALA A 339 14.66 -3.53 -1.76
C ALA A 339 14.33 -2.11 -1.28
N LYS A 340 14.78 -1.06 -1.98
CA LYS A 340 14.42 0.33 -1.64
C LYS A 340 12.92 0.58 -1.73
N LEU A 341 12.26 0.15 -2.80
CA LEU A 341 10.80 0.30 -2.93
C LEU A 341 10.04 -0.57 -1.92
N THR A 342 10.56 -1.74 -1.57
CA THR A 342 10.01 -2.55 -0.48
C THR A 342 10.13 -1.82 0.86
N ALA A 343 11.27 -1.18 1.16
CA ALA A 343 11.45 -0.37 2.36
C ALA A 343 10.47 0.83 2.38
N VAL A 344 10.28 1.54 1.26
CA VAL A 344 9.28 2.61 1.13
C VAL A 344 7.88 2.10 1.50
N ASN A 345 7.50 0.91 1.03
CA ASN A 345 6.21 0.33 1.41
C ASN A 345 6.17 -0.03 2.90
N ALA A 346 7.17 -0.74 3.41
CA ALA A 346 7.21 -1.23 4.77
C ALA A 346 7.10 -0.10 5.81
N ILE A 347 7.84 1.01 5.63
CA ILE A 347 7.77 2.14 6.56
C ILE A 347 6.41 2.85 6.54
N ASN A 348 5.73 2.87 5.38
CA ASN A 348 4.41 3.49 5.26
C ASN A 348 3.31 2.60 5.83
N LEU A 349 3.38 1.29 5.60
CA LEU A 349 2.52 0.31 6.27
C LEU A 349 2.64 0.44 7.78
N ALA A 350 3.88 0.40 8.30
CA ALA A 350 4.15 0.48 9.73
C ALA A 350 3.64 1.81 10.34
N SER A 351 4.01 2.95 9.73
CA SER A 351 3.61 4.27 10.24
C SER A 351 2.10 4.45 10.28
N ILE A 352 1.38 3.99 9.25
CA ILE A 352 -0.09 4.05 9.22
C ILE A 352 -0.70 3.04 10.21
N ALA A 353 -0.11 1.85 10.33
CA ALA A 353 -0.62 0.81 11.22
C ALA A 353 -0.44 1.15 12.71
N TRP A 354 0.57 1.95 13.05
CA TRP A 354 0.76 2.52 14.40
C TRP A 354 -0.07 3.77 14.69
N ALA A 355 -0.62 4.41 13.65
CA ALA A 355 -1.38 5.64 13.83
C ALA A 355 -2.81 5.39 14.35
N PRO A 356 -3.39 6.34 15.10
CA PRO A 356 -4.79 6.28 15.48
C PRO A 356 -5.70 6.49 14.24
N PRO A 357 -7.02 6.24 14.37
CA PRO A 357 -7.98 6.64 13.36
C PRO A 357 -7.90 8.12 13.00
N SER A 358 -8.03 8.42 11.71
CA SER A 358 -8.20 9.80 11.26
C SER A 358 -9.52 10.39 11.78
N PRO A 359 -9.61 11.72 11.98
CA PRO A 359 -10.89 12.36 12.29
C PRO A 359 -11.94 12.03 11.22
N ALA A 360 -13.13 11.60 11.62
CA ALA A 360 -14.22 11.31 10.68
C ALA A 360 -14.78 12.58 10.02
N GLU A 361 -14.82 13.68 10.78
CA GLU A 361 -15.29 14.97 10.30
C GLU A 361 -14.22 16.03 10.53
N VAL A 362 -13.96 16.83 9.49
CA VAL A 362 -13.15 18.03 9.54
C VAL A 362 -13.97 19.14 8.91
N GLN A 363 -14.26 20.17 9.70
CA GLN A 363 -15.00 21.33 9.28
C GLN A 363 -14.07 22.52 9.11
N ILE A 364 -14.35 23.36 8.12
CA ILE A 364 -13.64 24.63 7.91
C ILE A 364 -14.59 25.83 8.02
N GLY A 365 -14.11 26.86 8.71
CA GLY A 365 -14.75 28.16 8.92
C GLY A 365 -13.72 29.29 8.79
N GLY A 366 -14.08 30.51 9.20
CA GLY A 366 -13.29 31.72 8.90
C GLY A 366 -13.70 32.39 7.57
N ILE A 367 -14.98 32.25 7.20
CA ILE A 367 -15.54 32.84 5.98
C ILE A 367 -15.54 34.36 6.12
N VAL A 368 -14.81 35.06 5.24
CA VAL A 368 -14.63 36.54 5.27
C VAL A 368 -13.83 37.01 6.49
N GLU A 369 -12.99 36.15 7.05
CA GLU A 369 -12.08 36.48 8.15
C GLU A 369 -10.60 36.34 7.70
N PRO A 370 -9.67 37.08 8.32
CA PRO A 370 -8.24 36.99 7.99
C PRO A 370 -7.56 35.73 8.57
N SER A 371 -8.34 34.81 9.15
CA SER A 371 -7.86 33.61 9.86
C SER A 371 -8.75 32.41 9.52
N ALA A 372 -8.13 31.28 9.19
CA ALA A 372 -8.84 30.01 8.98
C ALA A 372 -9.10 29.33 10.33
N ILE A 373 -10.33 28.82 10.52
CA ILE A 373 -10.72 28.08 11.73
C ILE A 373 -11.09 26.66 11.32
N LEU A 374 -10.46 25.68 11.97
CA LEU A 374 -10.74 24.26 11.75
C LEU A 374 -11.36 23.66 13.00
N LYS A 375 -12.39 22.83 12.81
CA LYS A 375 -13.01 21.99 13.85
C LYS A 375 -13.00 20.55 13.39
N TRP A 376 -12.85 19.59 14.29
CA TRP A 376 -12.83 18.18 13.90
C TRP A 376 -13.38 17.26 14.99
N SER A 377 -13.85 16.09 14.56
CA SER A 377 -14.25 15.02 15.47
C SER A 377 -13.03 14.47 16.21
N ARG A 378 -13.18 14.14 17.50
CA ARG A 378 -12.13 13.44 18.24
C ARG A 378 -11.91 12.03 17.69
N SER A 379 -10.65 11.65 17.49
CA SER A 379 -10.22 10.30 17.15
C SER A 379 -9.92 9.51 18.42
N ASP A 380 -10.42 8.28 18.48
CA ASP A 380 -10.05 7.36 19.56
C ASP A 380 -8.54 7.10 19.55
N GLY A 381 -7.93 7.02 20.73
CA GLY A 381 -6.49 6.77 20.87
C GLY A 381 -5.53 7.88 20.42
N ALA A 382 -6.03 9.04 19.99
CA ALA A 382 -5.19 10.17 19.62
C ALA A 382 -4.63 10.90 20.86
N ALA A 383 -3.32 11.14 20.89
CA ALA A 383 -2.65 11.98 21.88
C ALA A 383 -2.71 13.48 21.54
N GLY A 384 -3.06 13.79 20.29
CA GLY A 384 -3.26 15.15 19.81
C GLY A 384 -3.45 15.19 18.30
N TYR A 385 -3.47 16.40 17.75
CA TYR A 385 -3.73 16.63 16.34
C TYR A 385 -2.68 17.51 15.70
N LYS A 386 -2.52 17.34 14.39
CA LYS A 386 -1.69 18.21 13.56
C LYS A 386 -2.54 18.80 12.45
N VAL A 387 -2.52 20.13 12.38
CA VAL A 387 -3.16 20.93 11.34
C VAL A 387 -2.18 21.13 10.19
N TYR A 388 -2.67 21.00 8.97
CA TYR A 388 -1.93 21.13 7.73
C TYR A 388 -2.50 22.26 6.88
N TRP A 389 -1.62 22.96 6.15
CA TRP A 389 -2.03 23.83 5.06
C TRP A 389 -1.02 23.81 3.92
N ARG A 390 -1.50 24.09 2.70
CA ARG A 390 -0.68 24.11 1.47
C ARG A 390 -1.23 25.08 0.45
N ASP A 391 -0.37 25.56 -0.43
CA ASP A 391 -0.78 26.32 -1.59
C ASP A 391 -1.77 25.51 -2.44
N THR A 392 -2.73 26.18 -3.04
CA THR A 392 -3.75 25.52 -3.89
C THR A 392 -3.14 24.78 -5.10
N THR A 393 -1.92 25.13 -5.48
CA THR A 393 -1.14 24.50 -6.55
C THR A 393 -0.13 23.45 -6.06
N SER A 394 0.18 23.39 -4.76
CA SER A 394 1.18 22.46 -4.25
C SER A 394 0.66 21.02 -4.28
N PRO A 395 1.43 20.04 -4.79
CA PRO A 395 0.99 18.65 -4.79
C PRO A 395 1.12 17.97 -3.42
N ILE A 396 1.77 18.62 -2.46
CA ILE A 396 2.10 18.08 -1.13
C ILE A 396 1.65 19.05 -0.04
N TRP A 397 1.71 18.62 1.23
CA TRP A 397 1.48 19.52 2.34
C TRP A 397 2.72 20.36 2.62
N ASP A 398 2.64 21.67 2.43
CA ASP A 398 3.77 22.60 2.56
C ASP A 398 4.09 22.92 4.02
N HIS A 399 3.05 22.99 4.84
CA HIS A 399 3.15 23.44 6.23
C HIS A 399 2.30 22.60 7.16
N SER A 400 2.73 22.55 8.43
CA SER A 400 1.98 21.87 9.47
C SER A 400 2.27 22.42 10.86
N ARG A 401 1.35 22.22 11.80
CA ARG A 401 1.49 22.59 13.21
C ARG A 401 0.82 21.54 14.10
N PHE A 402 1.56 20.99 15.05
CA PHE A 402 0.96 20.20 16.13
C PHE A 402 0.24 21.13 17.11
N VAL A 403 -1.00 20.81 17.45
CA VAL A 403 -1.89 21.68 18.23
C VAL A 403 -2.33 21.08 19.57
N GLY A 404 -1.78 19.91 19.93
CA GLY A 404 -2.14 19.19 21.16
C GLY A 404 -3.51 18.51 21.06
N ASP A 405 -4.06 18.11 22.21
CA ASP A 405 -5.33 17.39 22.32
C ASP A 405 -6.53 18.36 22.35
N VAL A 406 -6.70 19.06 21.23
CA VAL A 406 -7.82 19.98 20.97
C VAL A 406 -8.63 19.49 19.78
N THR A 407 -9.88 19.94 19.65
CA THR A 407 -10.77 19.63 18.51
C THR A 407 -11.11 20.87 17.67
N GLU A 408 -10.47 21.99 17.97
CA GLU A 408 -10.64 23.27 17.30
C GLU A 408 -9.33 24.03 17.33
N PHE A 409 -8.99 24.70 16.23
CA PHE A 409 -7.81 25.54 16.16
C PHE A 409 -7.95 26.66 15.13
N THR A 410 -7.47 27.85 15.48
CA THR A 410 -7.42 29.03 14.61
C THR A 410 -6.00 29.27 14.11
N LEU A 411 -5.85 29.34 12.79
CA LEU A 411 -4.61 29.75 12.12
C LEU A 411 -4.63 31.26 11.90
N GLU A 412 -4.13 32.01 12.89
CA GLU A 412 -4.10 33.47 12.82
C GLU A 412 -3.27 33.99 11.64
N GLY A 413 -3.87 34.87 10.83
CA GLY A 413 -3.21 35.49 9.67
C GLY A 413 -3.08 34.57 8.45
N ILE A 414 -3.64 33.36 8.50
CA ILE A 414 -3.72 32.46 7.34
C ILE A 414 -5.11 32.58 6.72
N VAL A 415 -5.19 33.32 5.62
CA VAL A 415 -6.45 33.55 4.89
C VAL A 415 -6.92 32.26 4.23
N ILE A 416 -8.17 31.88 4.51
CA ILE A 416 -8.80 30.63 4.05
C ILE A 416 -8.75 30.46 2.52
N ASP A 417 -8.95 31.52 1.74
CA ASP A 417 -9.07 31.44 0.28
C ASP A 417 -7.74 31.16 -0.44
N ASN A 418 -6.60 31.32 0.23
CA ASN A 418 -5.29 31.17 -0.38
C ASN A 418 -4.72 29.75 -0.27
N TYR A 419 -5.29 28.91 0.60
CA TYR A 419 -4.71 27.62 0.96
C TYR A 419 -5.75 26.51 0.99
N PHE A 420 -5.27 25.28 0.85
CA PHE A 420 -6.01 24.11 1.30
C PHE A 420 -5.56 23.71 2.70
N PHE A 421 -6.46 23.06 3.43
CA PHE A 421 -6.24 22.69 4.83
C PHE A 421 -6.52 21.21 5.06
N GLY A 422 -6.04 20.68 6.17
CA GLY A 422 -6.37 19.33 6.61
C GLY A 422 -5.96 19.08 8.04
N VAL A 423 -6.46 17.99 8.61
CA VAL A 423 -6.15 17.57 9.98
C VAL A 423 -5.76 16.09 10.00
N SER A 424 -4.77 15.75 10.81
CA SER A 424 -4.42 14.36 11.14
C SER A 424 -4.48 14.17 12.65
N ALA A 425 -4.79 12.94 13.07
CA ALA A 425 -4.63 12.50 14.44
C ALA A 425 -3.21 11.95 14.65
N VAL A 426 -2.68 12.09 15.86
CA VAL A 426 -1.30 11.69 16.22
C VAL A 426 -1.35 10.75 17.43
N SER A 427 -0.64 9.62 17.38
CA SER A 427 -0.47 8.71 18.54
C SER A 427 0.47 9.30 19.58
N GLU A 428 0.54 8.68 20.77
CA GLU A 428 1.53 9.02 21.81
C GLU A 428 2.97 8.93 21.28
N ASP A 429 3.22 7.95 20.42
CA ASP A 429 4.52 7.69 19.79
C ASP A 429 4.82 8.60 18.58
N GLY A 430 3.91 9.51 18.23
CA GLY A 430 4.09 10.50 17.18
C GLY A 430 3.73 10.03 15.76
N PHE A 431 3.12 8.86 15.60
CA PHE A 431 2.64 8.38 14.30
C PHE A 431 1.33 9.05 13.92
N GLU A 432 1.26 9.50 12.68
CA GLU A 432 0.14 10.30 12.18
C GLU A 432 -0.79 9.45 11.33
N SER A 433 -2.10 9.68 11.46
CA SER A 433 -3.09 9.19 10.51
C SER A 433 -2.93 9.91 9.16
N PRO A 434 -3.45 9.36 8.04
CA PRO A 434 -3.61 10.14 6.82
C PRO A 434 -4.40 11.43 7.08
N VAL A 435 -4.02 12.51 6.40
CA VAL A 435 -4.64 13.83 6.53
C VAL A 435 -6.05 13.79 5.95
N VAL A 436 -7.00 14.35 6.69
CA VAL A 436 -8.39 14.50 6.26
C VAL A 436 -8.61 15.92 5.80
N PHE A 437 -9.00 16.06 4.54
CA PHE A 437 -9.41 17.33 3.96
C PHE A 437 -10.80 17.73 4.50
N PRO A 438 -11.07 19.03 4.72
CA PRO A 438 -12.38 19.49 5.16
C PRO A 438 -13.53 18.92 4.34
N ASN A 439 -14.45 18.24 5.02
CA ASN A 439 -15.62 17.61 4.43
C ASN A 439 -16.93 18.27 4.85
N ALA A 440 -16.86 19.30 5.70
CA ALA A 440 -17.97 20.13 6.13
C ALA A 440 -17.53 21.61 6.29
N ILE A 441 -18.52 22.50 6.36
CA ILE A 441 -18.31 23.93 6.61
C ILE A 441 -19.15 24.36 7.80
N PHE A 442 -18.69 25.37 8.53
CA PHE A 442 -19.50 26.05 9.54
C PHE A 442 -19.41 27.57 9.37
N ARG A 443 -20.43 28.27 9.85
CA ARG A 443 -20.44 29.73 9.97
C ARG A 443 -20.36 30.07 11.46
N ASN A 444 -19.54 31.06 11.79
CA ASN A 444 -19.43 31.60 13.14
C ASN A 444 -20.76 32.19 13.62
#